data_AF-A0A0G0IKJ8-F1
#
_entry.id   AF-A0A0G0IKJ8-F1
#
_cell.length_a   1.000
_cell.length_b   1.000
_cell.length_c   1.000
_cell.angle_alpha   90.00
_cell.angle_beta   90.00
_cell.angle_gamma   90.00
#
_symmetry.space_group_name_H-M   'P 1'
#
loop_
_entity.id
_entity.type
_entity.pdbx_description
1 polymer ?
#
loop_
_entity_poly.entity_id
_entity_poly.type
_entity_poly.pdbx_seq_one_letter_code
_entity_poly.pdbx_strand_id
1 'polypeptide(L)'
;MRKQGNTDLQTGLISVIFPIYGTFDQNRLLLAIQSAQNQREVDVEIIVSEHGDTPKLQSKLDSSVKYIFTKHLIKKGANNFNPGKIRNDGVNISHGEYVYTNDSDVIFMNPLFLWNCKRLLEKDEKLSLFRPRMRRLPIEDFETFLLRIHCILLRNAFSI
;
A
#
# COMPACT_ATOMS: atom_id res chain seq x y z
N MET A 1 -0.70 -16.10 -0.16
CA MET A 1 -0.72 -17.05 0.96
C MET A 1 -2.12 -16.98 1.59
N ARG A 2 -2.96 -18.03 1.45
CA ARG A 2 -4.31 -18.05 2.04
C ARG A 2 -4.19 -18.31 3.55
N LYS A 3 -4.77 -17.43 4.38
CA LYS A 3 -4.85 -17.60 5.85
C LYS A 3 -5.76 -18.79 6.18
N GLN A 4 -5.30 -19.73 7.00
CA GLN A 4 -6.15 -20.75 7.63
C GLN A 4 -6.33 -20.39 9.10
N GLY A 5 -7.54 -19.99 9.49
CA GLY A 5 -7.90 -19.63 10.87
C GLY A 5 -8.86 -18.45 10.97
N ASN A 6 -10.12 -18.66 10.57
CA ASN A 6 -11.35 -17.95 10.98
C ASN A 6 -11.44 -16.41 10.84
N THR A 7 -12.04 -15.91 9.74
CA THR A 7 -13.09 -14.85 9.62
C THR A 7 -13.27 -14.42 8.15
N ASP A 8 -14.53 -14.18 7.74
CA ASP A 8 -15.05 -13.31 6.67
C ASP A 8 -14.06 -12.71 5.65
N LEU A 9 -13.31 -13.55 4.92
CA LEU A 9 -12.57 -13.07 3.76
C LEU A 9 -13.58 -12.59 2.72
N GLN A 10 -13.43 -11.35 2.27
CA GLN A 10 -14.28 -10.78 1.26
C GLN A 10 -13.80 -11.25 -0.11
N THR A 11 -14.62 -12.06 -0.78
CA THR A 11 -14.34 -12.60 -2.11
C THR A 11 -13.99 -11.49 -3.09
N GLY A 12 -12.86 -11.61 -3.76
CA GLY A 12 -12.39 -10.65 -4.75
C GLY A 12 -11.77 -9.36 -4.20
N LEU A 13 -11.88 -9.06 -2.91
CA LEU A 13 -11.27 -7.87 -2.29
C LEU A 13 -9.74 -7.98 -2.25
N ILE A 14 -9.06 -6.87 -2.52
CA ILE A 14 -7.60 -6.75 -2.39
C ILE A 14 -7.24 -5.86 -1.20
N SER A 15 -6.49 -6.41 -0.24
CA SER A 15 -5.89 -5.65 0.86
C SER A 15 -4.54 -5.07 0.44
N VAL A 16 -4.47 -3.75 0.31
CA VAL A 16 -3.22 -3.04 0.04
C VAL A 16 -2.60 -2.57 1.35
N ILE A 17 -1.45 -3.14 1.70
CA ILE A 17 -0.76 -2.89 2.97
C ILE A 17 0.44 -1.98 2.72
N PHE A 18 0.48 -0.86 3.44
CA PHE A 18 1.56 0.11 3.47
C PHE A 18 2.32 0.01 4.80
N PRO A 19 3.50 -0.66 4.83
CA PRO A 19 4.34 -0.70 6.01
C PRO A 19 5.12 0.61 6.15
N ILE A 20 5.06 1.24 7.32
CA ILE A 20 5.78 2.46 7.64
C ILE A 20 6.64 2.23 8.87
N TYR A 21 7.84 2.80 8.84
CA TYR A 21 8.74 2.82 9.98
C TYR A 21 9.25 4.23 10.24
N GLY A 22 9.02 4.75 11.45
CA GLY A 22 9.50 6.06 11.86
C GLY A 22 8.81 7.24 11.15
N THR A 23 9.57 8.29 10.83
CA THR A 23 9.06 9.53 10.20
C THR A 23 9.22 9.59 8.69
N PHE A 24 9.88 8.60 8.09
CA PHE A 24 10.19 8.62 6.66
C PHE A 24 8.88 8.49 5.85
N ASP A 25 8.84 9.17 4.69
CA ASP A 25 7.82 8.99 3.64
C ASP A 25 6.36 9.38 3.91
N GLN A 26 6.04 10.19 4.92
CA GLN A 26 4.63 10.54 5.18
C GLN A 26 3.90 11.19 3.98
N ASN A 27 4.55 12.11 3.26
CA ASN A 27 3.94 12.72 2.07
C ASN A 27 3.85 11.76 0.88
N ARG A 28 4.86 10.89 0.72
CA ARG A 28 4.87 9.87 -0.34
C ARG A 28 3.79 8.83 -0.10
N LEU A 29 3.59 8.44 1.16
CA LEU A 29 2.54 7.54 1.59
C LEU A 29 1.16 8.04 1.16
N LEU A 30 0.86 9.33 1.36
CA LEU A 30 -0.45 9.87 0.96
C LEU A 30 -0.68 9.74 -0.55
N LEU A 31 0.34 10.03 -1.37
CA LEU A 31 0.27 9.83 -2.82
C LEU A 31 0.13 8.35 -3.20
N ALA A 32 0.85 7.48 -2.51
CA ALA A 32 0.81 6.04 -2.73
C ALA A 32 -0.56 5.45 -2.36
N ILE A 33 -1.14 5.87 -1.23
CA ILE A 33 -2.52 5.56 -0.82
C ILE A 33 -3.51 6.04 -1.87
N GLN A 34 -3.40 7.29 -2.30
CA GLN A 34 -4.29 7.85 -3.34
C GLN A 34 -4.22 7.03 -4.63
N SER A 35 -3.03 6.58 -5.04
CA SER A 35 -2.87 5.73 -6.23
C SER A 35 -3.50 4.35 -6.09
N ALA A 36 -3.54 3.80 -4.86
CA ALA A 36 -4.21 2.55 -4.56
C ALA A 36 -5.74 2.71 -4.54
N GLN A 37 -6.24 3.80 -3.95
CA GLN A 37 -7.66 4.16 -3.97
C GLN A 37 -8.19 4.40 -5.39
N ASN A 38 -7.34 4.85 -6.31
CA ASN A 38 -7.68 5.09 -7.71
C ASN A 38 -7.62 3.82 -8.60
N GLN A 39 -7.39 2.64 -8.04
CA GLN A 39 -7.46 1.39 -8.80
C GLN A 39 -8.91 1.10 -9.21
N ARG A 40 -9.09 0.58 -10.43
CA ARG A 40 -10.40 0.33 -11.07
C ARG A 40 -10.61 -1.16 -11.28
N GLU A 41 -11.88 -1.55 -11.43
CA GLU A 41 -12.32 -2.94 -11.67
C GLU A 41 -12.02 -3.92 -10.52
N VAL A 42 -11.59 -3.40 -9.37
CA VAL A 42 -11.34 -4.17 -8.14
C VAL A 42 -11.75 -3.35 -6.93
N ASP A 43 -12.27 -4.05 -5.93
CA ASP A 43 -12.44 -3.47 -4.61
C ASP A 43 -11.11 -3.53 -3.86
N VAL A 44 -10.79 -2.43 -3.18
CA VAL A 44 -9.56 -2.30 -2.39
C VAL A 44 -9.89 -1.88 -0.97
N GLU A 45 -9.25 -2.53 0.00
CA GLU A 45 -9.11 -1.97 1.34
C GLU A 45 -7.67 -1.50 1.53
N ILE A 46 -7.51 -0.33 2.16
CA ILE A 46 -6.19 0.25 2.41
C ILE A 46 -5.86 0.09 3.88
N ILE A 47 -4.66 -0.43 4.15
CA ILE A 47 -4.16 -0.69 5.50
C ILE A 47 -2.79 -0.04 5.66
N VAL A 48 -2.65 0.85 6.63
CA VAL A 48 -1.37 1.43 7.05
C VAL A 48 -0.92 0.75 8.34
N SER A 49 0.27 0.14 8.31
CA SER A 49 0.90 -0.46 9.48
C SER A 49 2.14 0.34 9.86
N GLU A 50 2.08 1.08 10.96
CA GLU A 50 3.15 1.95 11.44
C GLU A 50 3.89 1.31 12.62
N HIS A 51 5.21 1.26 12.53
CA HIS A 51 6.09 0.94 13.66
C HIS A 51 6.92 2.14 14.04
N GLY A 52 6.94 2.48 15.34
CA GLY A 52 7.75 3.58 15.85
C GLY A 52 7.52 3.85 17.33
N ASP A 53 8.03 4.98 17.81
CA ASP A 53 7.91 5.35 19.23
C ASP A 53 6.52 5.89 19.57
N THR A 54 5.91 6.62 18.64
CA THR A 54 4.58 7.27 18.73
C THR A 54 3.83 7.12 17.40
N PRO A 55 2.48 7.09 17.41
CA PRO A 55 1.67 7.03 16.18
C PRO A 55 1.66 8.39 15.48
N LYS A 56 2.30 8.50 14.31
CA LYS A 56 2.46 9.79 13.61
C LYS A 56 1.50 9.97 12.44
N LEU A 57 0.95 8.88 11.92
CA LEU A 57 0.07 8.92 10.75
C LEU A 57 -1.41 8.92 11.09
N GLN A 58 -1.80 8.51 12.30
CA GLN A 58 -3.20 8.31 12.67
C GLN A 58 -4.09 9.52 12.34
N SER A 59 -3.62 10.74 12.61
CA SER A 59 -4.40 11.98 12.37
C SER A 59 -4.34 12.49 10.93
N LYS A 60 -3.56 11.85 10.05
CA LYS A 60 -3.34 12.26 8.66
C LYS A 60 -4.06 11.38 7.65
N LEU A 61 -4.57 10.23 8.09
CA LEU A 61 -5.24 9.26 7.24
C LEU A 61 -6.73 9.53 7.19
N ASP A 62 -7.31 9.31 6.03
CA ASP A 62 -8.75 9.33 5.84
C ASP A 62 -9.43 8.20 6.65
N SER A 63 -10.68 8.40 7.07
CA SER A 63 -11.43 7.41 7.87
C SER A 63 -11.67 6.08 7.13
N SER A 64 -11.58 6.07 5.81
CA SER A 64 -11.60 4.85 4.98
C SER A 64 -10.34 3.99 5.08
N VAL A 65 -9.24 4.52 5.62
CA VAL A 65 -7.97 3.81 5.76
C VAL A 65 -7.90 3.12 7.11
N LYS A 66 -7.70 1.80 7.11
CA LYS A 66 -7.43 1.03 8.33
C LYS A 66 -6.01 1.36 8.81
N TYR A 67 -5.86 1.60 10.10
CA TYR A 67 -4.58 1.99 10.69
C TYR A 67 -4.27 1.11 11.89
N ILE A 68 -3.05 0.58 11.93
CA ILE A 68 -2.48 -0.13 13.08
C ILE A 68 -1.13 0.45 13.43
N PHE A 69 -0.95 0.74 14.72
CA PHE A 69 0.33 1.19 15.27
C PHE A 69 0.92 0.13 16.20
N THR A 70 2.19 -0.17 16.02
CA THR A 70 2.96 -0.99 16.95
C THR A 70 4.11 -0.19 17.52
N LYS A 71 4.13 -0.06 18.85
CA LYS A 71 5.24 0.60 19.54
C LYS A 71 6.53 -0.20 19.34
N HIS A 72 7.54 0.44 18.79
CA HIS A 72 8.86 -0.15 18.56
C HIS A 72 9.94 0.90 18.81
N LEU A 73 10.69 0.72 19.89
CA LEU A 73 11.79 1.61 20.28
C LEU A 73 13.10 1.17 19.64
N ILE A 74 13.70 2.06 18.84
CA ILE A 74 15.02 1.82 18.25
C ILE A 74 16.08 1.96 19.34
N LYS A 75 16.71 0.84 19.72
CA LYS A 75 17.91 0.90 20.55
C LYS A 75 19.09 1.30 19.65
N LYS A 76 19.79 2.40 20.00
CA LYS A 76 21.04 2.79 19.31
C LYS A 76 21.99 1.60 19.23
N GLY A 77 22.47 1.28 18.02
CA GLY A 77 23.43 0.20 17.78
C GLY A 77 22.83 -1.20 17.60
N ALA A 78 21.51 -1.37 17.72
CA ALA A 78 20.85 -2.66 17.50
C ALA A 78 20.12 -2.68 16.14
N ASN A 79 20.41 -3.69 15.30
CA ASN A 79 19.69 -3.89 14.03
C ASN A 79 18.33 -4.58 14.29
N ASN A 80 17.41 -3.84 14.90
CA ASN A 80 16.10 -4.35 15.31
C ASN A 80 15.00 -4.06 14.27
N PHE A 81 15.38 -3.53 13.10
CA PHE A 81 14.45 -3.23 12.03
C PHE A 81 13.90 -4.54 11.43
N ASN A 82 12.59 -4.77 11.59
CA ASN A 82 11.93 -5.97 11.08
C ASN A 82 10.78 -5.57 10.14
N PRO A 83 11.07 -5.33 8.85
CA PRO A 83 10.04 -4.95 7.88
C PRO A 83 9.06 -6.10 7.58
N GLY A 84 9.41 -7.34 7.90
CA GLY A 84 8.49 -8.48 7.82
C GLY A 84 7.40 -8.38 8.88
N LYS A 85 7.76 -7.99 10.12
CA LYS A 85 6.79 -7.82 11.21
C LYS A 85 5.77 -6.73 10.90
N ILE A 86 6.19 -5.58 10.39
CA ILE A 86 5.30 -4.47 10.03
C ILE A 86 4.25 -4.94 9.01
N ARG A 87 4.68 -5.67 7.96
CA ARG A 87 3.76 -6.22 6.96
C ARG A 87 2.80 -7.23 7.59
N ASN A 88 3.31 -8.14 8.43
CA ASN A 88 2.48 -9.16 9.08
C ASN A 88 1.41 -8.55 9.99
N ASP A 89 1.72 -7.47 10.70
CA ASP A 89 0.75 -6.76 11.53
C ASP A 89 -0.39 -6.19 10.67
N GLY A 90 -0.08 -5.66 9.47
CA GLY A 90 -1.09 -5.26 8.48
C GLY A 90 -1.90 -6.45 7.92
N VAL A 91 -1.25 -7.57 7.58
CA VAL A 91 -1.92 -8.80 7.10
C VAL A 91 -2.85 -9.38 8.17
N ASN A 92 -2.50 -9.22 9.45
CA ASN A 92 -3.30 -9.75 10.54
C ASN A 92 -4.69 -9.10 10.62
N ILE A 93 -4.80 -7.82 10.26
CA ILE A 93 -6.07 -7.07 10.27
C ILE A 93 -6.74 -6.94 8.89
N SER A 94 -6.18 -7.60 7.87
CA SER A 94 -6.74 -7.58 6.52
C SER A 94 -7.88 -8.58 6.36
N HIS A 95 -8.86 -8.23 5.52
CA HIS A 95 -10.06 -9.00 5.21
C HIS A 95 -10.16 -9.38 3.71
N GLY A 96 -9.25 -8.88 2.88
CA GLY A 96 -9.22 -9.22 1.46
C GLY A 96 -8.80 -10.66 1.19
N GLU A 97 -9.42 -11.27 0.19
CA GLU A 97 -8.99 -12.57 -0.35
C GLU A 97 -7.55 -12.50 -0.88
N TYR A 98 -7.18 -11.34 -1.43
CA TYR A 98 -5.84 -11.06 -1.97
C TYR A 98 -5.13 -10.03 -1.11
N VAL A 99 -3.80 -10.17 -0.98
CA VAL A 99 -2.95 -9.22 -0.25
C VAL A 99 -1.87 -8.68 -1.19
N TYR A 100 -1.71 -7.37 -1.20
CA TYR A 100 -0.63 -6.67 -1.90
C TYR A 100 0.15 -5.78 -0.92
N THR A 101 1.44 -6.04 -0.74
CA THR A 101 2.29 -5.19 0.13
C THR A 101 3.01 -4.14 -0.71
N ASN A 102 2.60 -2.89 -0.57
CA ASN A 102 3.14 -1.76 -1.31
C ASN A 102 4.06 -0.92 -0.43
N ASP A 103 5.22 -0.51 -0.94
CA ASP A 103 6.07 0.42 -0.18
C ASP A 103 5.48 1.84 -0.25
N SER A 104 5.76 2.65 0.76
CA SER A 104 5.17 4.00 0.94
C SER A 104 5.61 5.02 -0.11
N ASP A 105 6.65 4.72 -0.87
CA ASP A 105 7.21 5.53 -1.93
C ASP A 105 6.88 4.97 -3.34
N VAL A 106 6.02 3.96 -3.44
CA VAL A 106 5.63 3.32 -4.70
C VAL A 106 4.19 3.70 -5.08
N ILE A 107 4.03 4.24 -6.29
CA ILE A 107 2.75 4.71 -6.84
C ILE A 107 2.30 3.79 -7.98
N PHE A 108 1.01 3.44 -8.01
CA PHE A 108 0.42 2.75 -9.14
C PHE A 108 0.11 3.73 -10.28
N MET A 109 0.90 3.68 -11.35
CA MET A 109 0.67 4.52 -12.53
C MET A 109 -0.46 4.03 -13.44
N ASN A 110 -0.71 2.72 -13.44
CA ASN A 110 -1.79 2.12 -14.21
C ASN A 110 -2.99 1.87 -13.26
N PRO A 111 -4.18 2.45 -13.53
CA PRO A 111 -5.37 2.26 -12.69
C PRO A 111 -5.91 0.82 -12.73
N LEU A 112 -5.50 0.00 -13.71
CA LEU A 112 -5.90 -1.41 -13.81
C LEU A 112 -4.82 -2.37 -13.30
N PHE A 113 -3.79 -1.88 -12.59
CA PHE A 113 -2.66 -2.71 -12.18
C PHE A 113 -3.08 -3.85 -11.25
N LEU A 114 -3.81 -3.55 -10.18
CA LEU A 114 -4.25 -4.55 -9.20
C LEU A 114 -5.27 -5.52 -9.82
N TRP A 115 -6.16 -5.04 -10.69
CA TRP A 115 -7.08 -5.88 -11.46
C TRP A 115 -6.33 -6.90 -12.33
N ASN A 116 -5.31 -6.45 -13.07
CA ASN A 116 -4.49 -7.35 -13.88
C ASN A 116 -3.77 -8.39 -13.02
N CYS A 117 -3.26 -8.00 -11.84
CA CYS A 117 -2.63 -8.93 -10.90
C CYS A 117 -3.63 -9.99 -10.41
N LYS A 118 -4.81 -9.58 -9.98
CA LYS A 118 -5.90 -10.48 -9.55
C LYS A 118 -6.27 -11.47 -10.64
N ARG A 119 -6.50 -10.99 -11.87
CA ARG A 119 -6.84 -11.85 -13.02
C ARG A 119 -5.77 -12.88 -13.37
N LEU A 120 -4.50 -12.58 -13.13
CA LEU A 120 -3.43 -13.55 -13.33
C LEU A 120 -3.47 -14.64 -12.26
N LEU A 121 -3.69 -14.28 -11.00
CA LEU A 121 -3.82 -15.23 -9.89
C LEU A 121 -5.07 -16.11 -10.02
N GLU A 122 -6.18 -15.58 -10.54
CA GLU A 122 -7.40 -16.34 -10.79
C GLU A 122 -7.24 -17.40 -11.89
N LYS A 123 -6.28 -17.21 -12.80
CA LYS A 123 -6.00 -18.18 -13.88
C LYS A 123 -5.13 -19.34 -13.43
N ASP A 124 -4.35 -19.15 -12.37
CA ASP A 124 -3.43 -20.16 -11.85
C ASP A 124 -3.31 -20.00 -10.33
N GLU A 125 -3.98 -20.88 -9.59
CA GLU A 125 -3.98 -20.87 -8.12
C GLU A 125 -2.60 -21.13 -7.51
N LYS A 126 -1.65 -21.68 -8.28
CA LYS A 126 -0.26 -21.89 -7.85
C LYS A 126 0.62 -20.69 -8.14
N LEU A 127 0.13 -19.71 -8.90
CA LEU A 127 0.89 -18.51 -9.24
C LEU A 127 1.05 -17.65 -7.99
N SER A 128 2.27 -17.16 -7.80
CA SER A 128 2.56 -16.07 -6.87
C SER A 128 3.28 -14.98 -7.65
N LEU A 129 2.72 -13.78 -7.61
CA LEU A 129 3.31 -12.63 -8.30
C LEU A 129 4.41 -12.04 -7.43
N PHE A 130 5.64 -12.04 -7.95
CA PHE A 130 6.73 -11.24 -7.40
C PHE A 130 6.67 -9.82 -7.98
N ARG A 131 7.22 -8.84 -7.25
CA ARG A 131 7.14 -7.42 -7.61
C ARG A 131 7.57 -7.19 -9.07
N PRO A 132 6.80 -6.40 -9.85
CA PRO A 132 7.21 -6.01 -11.19
C PRO A 132 8.48 -5.16 -11.14
N ARG A 133 9.18 -5.03 -12.27
CA ARG A 133 10.31 -4.10 -12.38
C ARG A 133 9.87 -2.69 -12.00
N MET A 134 10.38 -2.19 -10.88
CA MET A 134 10.16 -0.82 -10.42
C MET A 134 11.05 0.12 -11.22
N ARG A 135 10.48 1.19 -11.76
CA ARG A 135 11.26 2.32 -12.27
C ARG A 135 11.53 3.25 -11.09
N ARG A 136 12.80 3.43 -10.72
CA ARG A 136 13.18 4.46 -9.74
C ARG A 136 13.06 5.81 -10.45
N LEU A 137 12.31 6.73 -9.87
CA LEU A 137 12.32 8.12 -10.30
C LEU A 137 13.52 8.79 -9.61
N PRO A 138 14.49 9.34 -10.36
CA PRO A 138 15.53 10.19 -9.79
C PRO A 138 14.92 11.35 -8.99
N ILE A 139 15.58 11.78 -7.90
CA ILE A 139 15.07 12.86 -7.03
C ILE A 139 14.86 14.16 -7.84
N GLU A 140 15.75 14.45 -8.78
CA GLU A 140 15.67 15.58 -9.71
C GLU A 140 14.42 15.56 -10.62
N ASP A 141 13.83 14.39 -10.86
CA ASP A 141 12.64 14.25 -11.69
C ASP A 141 11.33 14.31 -10.88
N PHE A 142 11.41 14.43 -9.55
CA PHE A 142 10.26 14.33 -8.66
C PHE A 142 9.27 15.48 -8.85
N GLU A 143 9.75 16.73 -8.97
CA GLU A 143 8.89 17.89 -9.25
C GLU A 143 8.22 17.80 -10.61
N THR A 144 8.97 17.38 -11.63
CA THR A 144 8.43 17.17 -12.98
C THR A 144 7.37 16.07 -13.00
N PHE A 145 7.57 15.02 -12.20
CA PHE A 145 6.58 13.96 -12.01
C PHE A 145 5.32 14.45 -11.27
N LEU A 146 5.47 15.21 -10.18
CA LEU A 146 4.34 15.77 -9.43
C LEU A 146 3.47 16.67 -10.30
N LEU A 147 4.09 17.52 -11.13
CA LEU A 147 3.40 18.35 -12.11
C LEU A 147 2.61 17.50 -13.12
N ARG A 148 3.22 16.43 -13.63
CA ARG A 148 2.55 15.50 -14.56
C ARG A 148 1.36 14.78 -13.93
N ILE A 149 1.49 14.32 -12.69
CA ILE A 149 0.39 13.67 -11.96
C ILE A 149 -0.75 14.66 -11.70
N HIS A 150 -0.45 15.89 -11.29
CA HIS A 150 -1.46 16.95 -11.13
C HIS A 150 -2.23 17.20 -12.42
N CYS A 151 -1.54 17.28 -13.56
CA CYS A 151 -2.19 17.47 -14.86
C CYS A 151 -3.07 16.27 -15.27
N ILE A 152 -2.68 15.04 -14.94
CA ILE A 152 -3.46 13.83 -15.26
C ILE A 152 -4.70 13.72 -14.35
N LEU A 153 -4.57 14.02 -13.06
CA LEU A 153 -5.69 14.01 -12.11
C LEU A 153 -6.72 15.08 -12.46
N LEU A 154 -6.29 16.29 -12.85
CA LEU A 154 -7.19 17.35 -13.31
C LEU A 154 -7.91 17.00 -14.61
N ARG A 155 -7.25 16.33 -15.57
CA ARG A 155 -7.91 15.90 -16.82
C ARG A 155 -9.03 14.89 -16.59
N ASN A 156 -8.92 14.04 -15.57
CA ASN A 156 -9.97 13.07 -15.23
C ASN A 156 -11.13 13.68 -14.41
N ALA A 157 -10.96 14.87 -13.82
CA ALA A 157 -12.01 15.56 -13.07
C ALA A 157 -12.97 16.38 -13.96
N PHE A 158 -12.58 16.67 -15.21
CA PHE A 158 -13.35 17.50 -16.16
C PHE A 158 -13.83 16.72 -17.41
N SER A 159 -13.86 15.39 -17.35
CA SER A 159 -14.43 14.54 -18.42
C SER A 159 -15.65 13.77 -17.90
N ILE A 160 -16.68 14.52 -17.48
CA ILE A 160 -18.07 14.03 -17.34
C ILE A 160 -18.85 14.61 -18.52
#